data_AF-A0A920APF2-F1
#
_entry.id   AF-A0A920APF2-F1
#
_cell.length_a   1.000
_cell.length_b   1.000
_cell.length_c   1.000
_cell.angle_alpha   90.00
_cell.angle_beta   90.00
_cell.angle_gamma   90.00
#
_symmetry.space_group_name_H-M   'P 1'
#
loop_
_entity.id
_entity.type
_entity.pdbx_description
1 polymer ?
#
loop_
_entity_poly.entity_id
_entity_poly.type
_entity_poly.pdbx_seq_one_letter_code
_entity_poly.pdbx_strand_id
1 'polypeptide(L)'
;MLGGDGHQPATEPGNPDIVYAQWQQGNLYRIDKTTMESIYIKPQSGVGEPYERYNWDAPILVSHHDPKRLYFGTQRVWRSDNRGDSWTPISTDLTKDEERLALPIMGRQQSFDNPWDVYAMSTYNTITSLS
;
A
#
# COMPACT_ATOMS: atom_id res chain seq x y z
N MET A 1 18.38 6.38 -0.48
CA MET A 1 17.53 6.50 0.73
C MET A 1 16.31 7.32 0.34
N LEU A 2 15.13 6.71 0.37
CA LEU A 2 13.88 7.45 0.16
C LEU A 2 13.52 8.10 1.51
N GLY A 3 13.38 9.43 1.53
CA GLY A 3 13.03 10.19 2.72
C GLY A 3 11.55 10.01 3.04
N GLY A 4 11.24 9.31 4.13
CA GLY A 4 9.88 9.01 4.59
C GLY A 4 9.93 8.15 5.86
N ASP A 5 8.76 7.91 6.45
CA ASP A 5 8.60 6.89 7.48
C ASP A 5 8.69 5.53 6.77
N GLY A 6 9.84 4.88 6.89
CA GLY A 6 10.18 3.69 6.12
C GLY A 6 9.38 2.50 6.64
N HIS A 7 8.52 1.94 5.79
CA HIS A 7 7.72 0.76 6.10
C HIS A 7 8.36 -0.52 5.53
N GLN A 8 7.82 -1.70 5.90
CA GLN A 8 8.45 -3.02 5.70
C GLN A 8 9.17 -3.15 4.34
N PRO A 9 10.51 -3.17 4.31
CA PRO A 9 11.25 -3.44 3.10
C PRO A 9 11.10 -4.93 2.78
N ALA A 10 10.53 -5.24 1.61
CA ALA A 10 10.46 -6.61 1.14
C ALA A 10 11.61 -6.89 0.16
N THR A 11 12.16 -8.10 0.22
CA THR A 11 13.24 -8.53 -0.69
C THR A 11 12.78 -9.73 -1.50
N GLU A 12 13.26 -9.82 -2.73
CA GLU A 12 12.98 -10.97 -3.59
C GLU A 12 13.74 -12.20 -3.06
N PRO A 13 13.05 -13.32 -2.73
CA PRO A 13 13.74 -14.53 -2.31
C PRO A 13 14.72 -15.03 -3.38
N GLY A 14 15.98 -15.20 -3.00
CA GLY A 14 17.05 -15.64 -3.91
C GLY A 14 17.67 -14.55 -4.78
N ASN A 15 17.20 -13.30 -4.68
CA ASN A 15 17.75 -12.16 -5.42
C ASN A 15 17.95 -10.94 -4.50
N PRO A 16 19.16 -10.75 -3.95
CA PRO A 16 19.45 -9.65 -3.01
C PRO A 16 19.54 -8.27 -3.68
N ASP A 17 19.43 -8.21 -5.01
CA ASP A 17 19.57 -6.97 -5.78
C ASP A 17 18.23 -6.26 -6.00
N ILE A 18 17.10 -6.97 -5.83
CA ILE A 18 15.76 -6.39 -5.93
C ILE A 18 15.19 -6.12 -4.53
N VAL A 19 14.90 -4.85 -4.26
CA VAL A 19 14.33 -4.39 -3.00
C VAL A 19 13.04 -3.63 -3.28
N TYR A 20 12.01 -3.89 -2.48
CA TYR A 20 10.76 -3.13 -2.48
C TYR A 20 10.75 -2.20 -1.28
N ALA A 21 10.64 -0.90 -1.54
CA ALA A 21 10.65 0.16 -0.53
C ALA A 21 9.29 0.83 -0.45
N GLN A 22 8.82 1.02 0.77
CA GLN A 22 7.50 1.58 1.06
C GLN A 22 7.58 2.81 1.94
N TRP A 23 6.69 3.76 1.70
CA TRP A 23 6.47 4.95 2.53
C TRP A 23 4.98 5.28 2.55
N GLN A 24 4.62 6.32 3.31
CA GLN A 24 3.24 6.60 3.72
C GLN A 24 2.23 6.52 2.57
N GLN A 25 0.99 6.12 2.88
CA GLN A 25 -0.14 6.07 1.94
C GLN A 25 0.05 5.02 0.83
N GLY A 26 0.66 3.89 1.16
CA GLY A 26 0.89 2.78 0.25
C GLY A 26 1.72 3.14 -0.97
N ASN A 27 2.63 4.11 -0.83
CA ASN A 27 3.57 4.38 -1.89
C ASN A 27 4.63 3.27 -1.94
N LEU A 28 4.84 2.73 -3.13
CA LEU A 28 5.66 1.55 -3.34
C LEU A 28 6.63 1.75 -4.50
N TYR A 29 7.91 1.54 -4.24
CA TYR A 29 9.00 1.56 -5.22
C TYR A 29 9.69 0.20 -5.30
N ARG A 30 10.05 -0.21 -6.51
CA ARG A 30 11.03 -1.27 -6.76
C ARG A 30 12.37 -0.64 -7.05
N ILE A 31 13.40 -1.11 -6.36
CA ILE A 31 14.78 -0.67 -6.51
C ILE A 31 15.60 -1.86 -7.00
N ASP A 32 16.29 -1.69 -8.12
CA ASP A 32 17.31 -2.61 -8.61
C ASP A 32 18.69 -2.05 -8.22
N LYS A 33 19.41 -2.77 -7.36
CA LYS A 33 20.73 -2.36 -6.86
C LYS A 33 21.85 -2.56 -7.87
N THR A 34 21.63 -3.35 -8.91
CA THR A 34 22.60 -3.58 -9.99
C THR A 34 22.64 -2.37 -10.92
N THR A 35 21.46 -1.87 -11.29
CA THR A 35 21.31 -0.72 -12.21
C THR A 35 21.16 0.61 -11.47
N MET A 36 20.90 0.57 -10.15
CA MET A 36 20.49 1.70 -9.32
C MET A 36 19.17 2.35 -9.77
N GLU A 37 18.36 1.62 -10.53
CA GLU A 37 17.06 2.08 -11.00
C GLU A 37 16.02 1.99 -9.89
N SER A 38 15.16 3.01 -9.79
CA SER A 38 14.04 3.07 -8.86
C SER A 38 12.76 3.35 -9.63
N ILE A 39 11.86 2.38 -9.67
CA ILE A 39 10.60 2.44 -10.43
C ILE A 39 9.44 2.52 -9.45
N TYR A 40 8.52 3.45 -9.68
CA TYR A 40 7.29 3.56 -8.92
C TYR A 40 6.29 2.50 -9.40
N ILE A 41 5.89 1.60 -8.51
CA ILE A 41 5.07 0.42 -8.85
C ILE A 41 3.78 0.35 -8.04
N LYS A 42 3.29 1.49 -7.52
CA LYS A 42 2.03 1.53 -6.78
C LYS A 42 0.87 1.15 -7.71
N PRO A 43 0.01 0.17 -7.37
CA PRO A 43 -1.19 -0.11 -8.15
C PRO A 43 -2.07 1.13 -8.22
N GLN A 44 -2.85 1.28 -9.29
CA GLN A 44 -3.77 2.40 -9.48
C GLN A 44 -5.13 1.86 -9.88
N SER A 45 -6.20 2.57 -9.49
CA SER A 45 -7.56 2.30 -9.94
C SER A 45 -7.67 2.45 -11.47
N GLY A 46 -8.50 1.61 -12.08
CA GLY A 46 -8.76 1.64 -13.52
C GLY A 46 -9.54 2.87 -13.97
N VAL A 47 -9.63 3.08 -15.28
CA VAL A 47 -10.41 4.19 -15.86
C VAL A 47 -11.88 4.02 -15.50
N GLY A 48 -12.45 5.00 -14.79
CA GLY A 48 -13.86 5.00 -14.37
C GLY A 48 -14.14 4.27 -13.05
N GLU A 49 -13.13 3.69 -12.40
CA GLU A 49 -13.26 3.19 -11.04
C GLU A 49 -13.13 4.33 -10.01
N PRO A 50 -13.76 4.20 -8.83
CA PRO A 50 -13.49 5.08 -7.70
C PRO A 50 -11.99 5.11 -7.36
N TYR A 51 -11.55 6.19 -6.70
CA TYR A 51 -10.18 6.29 -6.24
C TYR A 51 -9.85 5.14 -5.28
N GLU A 52 -8.66 4.58 -5.46
CA GLU A 52 -8.17 3.51 -4.59
C GLU A 52 -7.75 4.08 -3.22
N ARG A 53 -8.15 3.41 -2.14
CA ARG A 53 -7.82 3.81 -0.77
C ARG A 53 -6.67 2.97 -0.22
N TYR A 54 -5.66 3.67 0.27
CA TYR A 54 -4.41 3.07 0.75
C TYR A 54 -4.29 3.23 2.25
N ASN A 55 -3.72 2.23 2.89
CA ASN A 55 -3.32 2.33 4.28
C ASN A 55 -2.11 3.28 4.41
N TRP A 56 -1.93 3.87 5.60
CA TRP A 56 -0.70 4.60 5.94
C TRP A 56 0.52 3.69 5.78
N ASP A 57 0.42 2.47 6.30
CA ASP A 57 1.34 1.35 6.09
C ASP A 57 0.63 0.25 5.29
N ALA A 58 0.79 0.26 3.97
CA ALA A 58 0.14 -0.74 3.12
C ALA A 58 0.93 -2.06 3.13
N PRO A 59 0.28 -3.21 3.29
CA PRO A 59 0.99 -4.48 3.32
C PRO A 59 1.44 -4.90 1.91
N ILE A 60 2.68 -5.36 1.81
CA ILE A 60 3.23 -6.05 0.64
C ILE A 60 3.70 -7.44 1.03
N LEU A 61 3.49 -8.40 0.13
CA LEU A 61 4.01 -9.76 0.26
C LEU A 61 4.66 -10.21 -1.04
N VAL A 62 5.89 -10.70 -0.96
CA VAL A 62 6.57 -11.38 -2.08
C VAL A 62 6.33 -12.87 -1.94
N SER A 63 5.89 -13.54 -3.01
CA SER A 63 5.65 -14.98 -2.98
C SER A 63 6.96 -15.76 -2.84
N HIS A 64 7.00 -16.70 -1.87
CA HIS A 64 8.11 -17.63 -1.73
C HIS A 64 8.16 -18.69 -2.85
N HIS A 65 7.04 -18.95 -3.53
CA HIS A 65 6.95 -19.93 -4.61
C HIS A 65 7.32 -19.35 -5.97
N ASP A 66 7.12 -18.05 -6.15
CA ASP A 66 7.44 -17.32 -7.37
C ASP A 66 7.97 -15.93 -6.98
N PRO A 67 9.29 -15.71 -6.97
CA PRO A 67 9.89 -14.47 -6.51
C PRO A 67 9.45 -13.23 -7.30
N LYS A 68 8.92 -13.40 -8.52
CA LYS A 68 8.40 -12.29 -9.34
C LYS A 68 6.98 -11.88 -8.95
N ARG A 69 6.28 -12.71 -8.18
CA ARG A 69 4.90 -12.47 -7.79
C ARG A 69 4.81 -11.63 -6.51
N LEU A 70 4.05 -10.54 -6.59
CA LEU A 70 3.77 -9.64 -5.48
C LEU A 70 2.28 -9.61 -5.16
N TYR A 71 1.97 -9.45 -3.89
CA TYR A 71 0.65 -9.10 -3.40
C TYR A 71 0.71 -7.78 -2.66
N PHE A 72 -0.28 -6.92 -2.89
CA PHE A 72 -0.34 -5.60 -2.26
C PHE A 72 -1.75 -5.31 -1.78
N GLY A 73 -1.87 -4.85 -0.54
CA GLY A 73 -3.17 -4.55 0.08
C GLY A 73 -3.52 -3.07 0.02
N THR A 74 -4.71 -2.78 -0.49
CA THR A 74 -5.37 -1.46 -0.45
C THR A 74 -6.71 -1.61 0.29
N GLN A 75 -7.81 -1.07 -0.23
CA GLN A 75 -9.15 -1.55 0.11
C GLN A 75 -9.45 -2.93 -0.50
N ARG A 76 -8.65 -3.36 -1.49
CA ARG A 76 -8.72 -4.67 -2.15
C ARG A 76 -7.32 -5.28 -2.25
N VAL A 77 -7.24 -6.55 -2.64
CA VAL A 77 -5.96 -7.24 -2.85
C VAL A 77 -5.59 -7.15 -4.32
N TRP A 78 -4.37 -6.69 -4.56
CA TRP A 78 -3.74 -6.65 -5.87
C TRP A 78 -2.70 -7.76 -5.99
N ARG A 79 -2.60 -8.35 -7.18
CA ARG A 79 -1.54 -9.29 -7.55
C ARG A 79 -0.75 -8.74 -8.73
N SER A 80 0.56 -8.81 -8.64
CA SER A 80 1.47 -8.65 -9.78
C SER A 80 2.20 -9.97 -10.04
N ASP A 81 2.37 -10.33 -11.30
CA ASP A 81 3.16 -11.50 -11.74
C ASP A 81 4.50 -11.07 -12.38
N ASN A 82 4.84 -9.78 -12.33
CA ASN A 82 5.98 -9.16 -12.99
C ASN A 82 6.62 -8.06 -12.12
N ARG A 83 6.82 -8.35 -10.82
CA ARG A 83 7.53 -7.46 -9.89
C ARG A 83 6.94 -6.05 -9.77
N GLY A 84 5.64 -5.89 -10.00
CA GLY A 84 4.94 -4.62 -9.90
C GLY A 84 4.88 -3.80 -11.19
N ASP A 85 5.34 -4.31 -12.34
CA ASP A 85 5.19 -3.60 -13.62
C ASP A 85 3.71 -3.50 -14.05
N SER A 86 2.91 -4.51 -13.70
CA SER A 86 1.46 -4.46 -13.82
C SER A 86 0.78 -5.15 -12.64
N TRP A 87 -0.46 -4.74 -12.37
CA TRP A 87 -1.27 -5.21 -11.25
C TRP A 87 -2.64 -5.65 -11.74
N THR A 88 -3.16 -6.71 -11.13
CA THR A 88 -4.50 -7.23 -11.35
C THR A 88 -5.23 -7.31 -10.01
N PRO A 89 -6.44 -6.76 -9.86
CA PRO A 89 -7.21 -6.92 -8.65
C PRO A 89 -7.68 -8.38 -8.56
N ILE A 90 -7.43 -9.02 -7.41
CA ILE A 90 -7.87 -10.39 -7.14
C ILE A 90 -9.00 -10.47 -6.11
N SER A 91 -9.43 -9.32 -5.59
CA SER A 91 -10.61 -9.19 -4.74
C SER A 91 -11.41 -7.94 -5.08
N THR A 92 -12.65 -7.90 -4.59
CA THR A 92 -13.44 -6.67 -4.45
C THR A 92 -12.97 -5.85 -3.24
N ASP A 93 -13.67 -4.76 -2.91
CA ASP A 93 -13.46 -4.06 -1.64
C ASP A 93 -13.72 -5.02 -0.46
N LEU A 94 -12.73 -5.16 0.42
CA LEU A 94 -12.75 -6.01 1.62
C LEU A 94 -12.86 -5.18 2.90
N THR A 95 -13.08 -3.88 2.79
CA THR A 95 -13.19 -2.93 3.90
C THR A 95 -14.65 -2.59 4.17
N LYS A 96 -14.90 -1.88 5.27
CA LYS A 96 -16.24 -1.36 5.59
C LYS A 96 -16.61 -0.07 4.85
N ASP A 97 -15.69 0.49 4.09
CA ASP A 97 -15.82 1.80 3.44
C ASP A 97 -16.25 2.96 4.38
N GLU A 98 -15.79 2.90 5.63
CA GLU A 98 -16.13 3.90 6.64
C GLU A 98 -15.04 4.99 6.69
N GLU A 99 -15.44 6.24 6.46
CA GLU A 99 -14.59 7.41 6.62
C GLU A 99 -14.44 7.75 8.09
N ARG A 100 -13.19 7.77 8.61
CA ARG A 100 -12.92 8.02 10.03
C ARG A 100 -13.49 9.34 10.54
N LEU A 101 -13.46 10.40 9.71
CA LEU A 101 -13.95 11.73 10.10
C LEU A 101 -15.47 11.79 10.23
N ALA A 102 -16.19 10.84 9.63
CA ALA A 102 -17.64 10.73 9.75
C ALA A 102 -18.07 9.87 10.94
N LEU A 103 -17.15 9.11 11.55
CA LEU A 103 -17.47 8.22 12.66
C LEU A 103 -17.70 9.00 13.97
N PRO A 104 -18.77 8.67 14.72
CA PRO A 104 -19.00 9.25 16.03
C PRO A 104 -18.02 8.67 17.04
N ILE A 105 -17.03 9.45 17.45
CA ILE A 105 -16.09 9.10 18.52
C ILE A 105 -16.59 9.75 19.81
N MET A 106 -16.88 8.93 20.83
CA MET A 106 -17.50 9.37 22.09
C MET A 106 -18.88 10.04 21.91
N GLY A 107 -19.69 9.52 20.99
CA GLY A 107 -21.09 9.94 20.81
C GLY A 107 -21.29 11.22 19.99
N ARG A 108 -20.23 11.78 19.38
CA ARG A 108 -20.33 12.91 18.44
C ARG A 108 -19.28 12.83 17.34
N GLN A 109 -19.55 13.48 16.21
CA GLN A 109 -18.53 13.72 15.19
C GLN A 109 -17.57 14.80 15.69
N GLN A 110 -16.25 14.58 15.55
CA GLN A 110 -15.25 15.55 16.00
C GLN A 110 -14.95 16.56 14.88
N SER A 111 -14.79 17.83 15.23
CA SER A 111 -14.45 18.91 14.28
C SER A 111 -13.02 18.74 13.74
N PHE A 112 -12.79 19.27 12.54
CA PHE A 112 -11.49 19.28 11.85
C PHE A 112 -10.48 20.30 12.45
N ASP A 113 -10.85 21.03 13.51
CA ASP A 113 -10.03 22.09 14.13
C ASP A 113 -8.77 21.59 14.84
N ASN A 114 -8.49 20.27 14.84
CA ASN A 114 -7.26 19.66 15.36
C ASN A 114 -6.41 19.04 14.22
N PRO A 115 -5.82 19.87 13.33
CA PRO A 115 -5.17 19.41 12.09
C PRO A 115 -3.86 18.64 12.30
N TRP A 116 -3.26 18.67 13.49
CA TRP A 116 -1.98 18.01 13.74
C TRP A 116 -2.09 16.47 13.85
N ASP A 117 -3.28 15.93 14.09
CA ASP A 117 -3.52 14.49 14.31
C ASP A 117 -4.03 13.75 13.04
N VAL A 118 -4.43 14.50 12.00
CA VAL A 118 -5.01 13.94 10.76
C VAL A 118 -3.98 13.57 9.69
N TYR A 119 -2.77 14.13 9.77
CA TYR A 119 -1.73 13.91 8.76
C TYR A 119 -0.77 12.76 9.08
N ALA A 120 -0.97 12.01 10.17
CA ALA A 120 -0.07 10.93 10.60
C ALA A 120 -0.78 9.57 10.76
N MET A 121 -1.95 9.37 10.12
CA MET A 121 -2.79 8.20 10.30
C MET A 121 -3.58 7.83 9.04
N SER A 122 -4.02 6.56 8.94
CA SER A 122 -4.94 6.10 7.90
C SER A 122 -6.32 6.73 8.08
N THR A 123 -6.88 7.26 6.99
CA THR A 123 -8.18 7.95 6.97
C THR A 123 -9.38 7.00 6.81
N TYR A 124 -9.12 5.77 6.35
CA TYR A 124 -10.12 4.73 6.12
C TYR A 124 -9.66 3.38 6.68
N ASN A 125 -10.62 2.51 6.97
CA ASN A 125 -10.35 1.08 7.20
C ASN A 125 -9.70 0.50 5.93
N THR A 126 -8.51 -0.10 6.04
CA THR A 126 -7.75 -0.67 4.91
C THR A 126 -7.08 -1.98 5.35
N ILE A 127 -6.65 -2.81 4.41
CA ILE A 127 -5.95 -4.07 4.74
C ILE A 127 -4.64 -3.72 5.47
N THR A 128 -4.38 -4.37 6.61
CA THR A 128 -3.20 -4.12 7.45
C THR A 128 -2.16 -5.24 7.38
N SER A 129 -2.52 -6.43 6.90
CA SER A 129 -1.60 -7.57 6.81
C SER A 129 -2.02 -8.54 5.71
N LEU A 130 -1.02 -9.13 5.05
CA LEU A 130 -1.16 -10.30 4.17
C LEU A 130 -0.26 -11.41 4.74
N SER A 131 -0.77 -12.64 4.82
CA SER A 131 -0.07 -13.82 5.37
C SER A 131 -0.17 -15.01 4.43
#